data_AF-D5RFX3-F1
#
_entry.id   AF-D5RFX3-F1
#
_cell.length_a   1.000
_cell.length_b   1.000
_cell.length_c   1.000
_cell.angle_alpha   90.00
_cell.angle_beta   90.00
_cell.angle_gamma   90.00
#
_symmetry.space_group_name_H-M   'P 1'
#
loop_
_entity.id
_entity.type
_entity.pdbx_description
1 polymer ?
#
loop_
_entity_poly.entity_id
_entity_poly.type
_entity_poly.pdbx_seq_one_letter_code
_entity_poly.pdbx_strand_id
1 'polypeptide(L)'
;LTVQRYICKDCKKTFSPSTNIVSDNSSISNNLKYAIALELQKNISLTSIAKRYNISIPSVQRIMDNCYSDFKVNKKHLPEAICIDEFKSVKNIDGAMSFVFVDYQK
;
A
#
# COMPACT_ATOMS: atom_id res chain seq x y z
N LEU A 1 -3.06 -7.47 -16.86
CA LEU A 1 -3.25 -6.71 -18.13
C LEU A 1 -1.90 -6.57 -18.79
N THR A 2 -1.80 -6.88 -20.08
CA THR A 2 -0.54 -6.74 -20.82
C THR A 2 -0.57 -5.41 -21.55
N VAL A 3 0.22 -4.44 -21.08
CA VAL A 3 0.34 -3.15 -21.78
C VAL A 3 1.21 -3.34 -23.01
N GLN A 4 0.69 -3.00 -24.18
CA GLN A 4 1.44 -3.11 -25.43
C GLN A 4 2.56 -2.06 -25.46
N ARG A 5 3.78 -2.53 -25.73
CA ARG A 5 4.97 -1.69 -25.93
C ARG A 5 5.19 -1.48 -27.43
N TYR A 6 5.43 -0.24 -27.80
CA TYR A 6 5.74 0.18 -29.17
C TYR A 6 7.19 0.62 -29.24
N ILE A 7 7.82 0.42 -30.39
CA ILE A 7 9.17 0.87 -30.69
C ILE A 7 9.08 1.92 -31.79
N CYS A 8 9.59 3.12 -31.53
CA CYS A 8 9.73 4.14 -32.57
C CYS A 8 10.77 3.67 -33.60
N LYS A 9 10.41 3.65 -34.89
CA LYS A 9 11.31 3.15 -35.94
C LYS A 9 12.52 4.06 -36.16
N ASP A 10 12.36 5.36 -35.95
CA ASP A 10 13.38 6.38 -36.22
C ASP A 10 14.40 6.51 -35.09
N CYS A 11 13.93 6.63 -33.84
CA CYS A 11 14.81 6.83 -32.68
C CYS A 11 15.05 5.55 -31.85
N LYS A 12 14.44 4.41 -32.25
CA LYS A 12 14.55 3.10 -31.58
C LYS A 12 14.13 3.07 -30.10
N LYS A 13 13.48 4.13 -29.61
CA LYS A 13 12.97 4.21 -28.23
C LYS A 13 11.69 3.38 -28.08
N THR A 14 11.59 2.67 -26.96
CA THR A 14 10.39 1.93 -26.58
C THR A 14 9.50 2.80 -25.71
N PHE A 15 8.20 2.79 -25.97
CA PHE A 15 7.20 3.47 -25.15
C PHE A 15 5.93 2.63 -25.04
N SER A 16 5.18 2.86 -23.98
CA SER A 16 3.80 2.37 -23.85
C SER A 16 2.86 3.58 -24.03
N PRO A 17 1.71 3.44 -24.70
CA PRO A 17 0.74 4.52 -24.75
C PRO A 17 0.22 4.80 -23.35
N SER A 18 0.13 6.07 -22.98
CA SER A 18 -0.53 6.47 -21.75
C SER A 18 -2.03 6.18 -21.88
N THR A 19 -2.60 5.51 -20.88
CA THR A 19 -4.04 5.23 -20.84
C THR A 19 -4.57 5.54 -19.45
N ASN A 20 -5.85 5.92 -19.36
CA ASN A 20 -6.49 6.12 -18.05
C ASN A 20 -6.78 4.79 -17.32
N ILE A 21 -6.60 3.65 -18.00
CA ILE A 21 -6.93 2.32 -17.50
C ILE A 21 -5.82 1.77 -16.60
N VAL A 22 -4.56 2.00 -16.97
CA VAL A 22 -3.38 1.46 -16.28
C VAL A 22 -2.33 2.56 -16.16
N SER A 23 -1.84 2.80 -14.94
CA SER A 23 -0.72 3.72 -14.72
C SER A 23 0.57 3.21 -15.38
N ASP A 24 1.48 4.12 -15.71
CA ASP A 24 2.79 3.77 -16.27
C ASP A 24 3.52 2.73 -15.42
N ASN A 25 4.23 1.82 -16.10
CA ASN A 25 4.99 0.73 -15.48
C ASN A 25 4.17 -0.19 -14.54
N SER A 26 2.85 -0.28 -14.71
CA SER A 26 1.99 -1.15 -13.94
C SER A 26 1.34 -2.24 -14.80
N SER A 27 1.17 -3.43 -14.23
CA SER A 27 0.39 -4.53 -14.81
C SER A 27 -1.02 -4.65 -14.23
N ILE A 28 -1.34 -3.81 -13.24
CA ILE A 28 -2.58 -3.76 -12.46
C ILE A 28 -3.36 -2.50 -12.88
N SER A 29 -4.63 -2.65 -13.25
CA SER A 29 -5.47 -1.51 -13.62
C SER A 29 -5.73 -0.57 -12.45
N ASN A 30 -5.95 0.70 -12.76
CA ASN A 30 -6.31 1.72 -11.78
C ASN A 30 -7.63 1.37 -11.08
N ASN A 31 -8.60 0.82 -11.81
CA ASN A 31 -9.87 0.34 -11.24
C ASN A 31 -9.66 -0.78 -10.21
N LEU A 32 -8.75 -1.72 -10.48
CA LEU A 32 -8.45 -2.80 -9.54
C LEU A 32 -7.72 -2.26 -8.29
N LYS A 33 -6.79 -1.32 -8.47
CA LYS A 33 -6.15 -0.63 -7.33
C LYS A 33 -7.17 0.07 -6.44
N TYR A 34 -8.16 0.74 -7.05
CA TYR A 34 -9.24 1.41 -6.32
C TYR A 34 -10.14 0.43 -5.56
N ALA A 35 -10.53 -0.68 -6.21
CA ALA A 35 -11.31 -1.73 -5.56
C ALA A 35 -10.57 -2.34 -4.35
N ILE A 36 -9.27 -2.60 -4.50
CA ILE A 36 -8.41 -3.07 -3.41
C ILE A 36 -8.32 -2.02 -2.29
N ALA A 37 -8.14 -0.74 -2.63
CA ALA A 37 -8.10 0.33 -1.64
C ALA A 37 -9.40 0.42 -0.82
N LEU A 38 -10.57 0.23 -1.45
CA LEU A 38 -11.85 0.17 -0.75
C LEU A 38 -11.98 -1.07 0.14
N GLU A 39 -11.48 -2.23 -0.29
CA GLU A 39 -11.46 -3.43 0.57
C GLU A 39 -10.51 -3.29 1.76
N LEU A 40 -9.37 -2.60 1.59
CA LEU A 40 -8.39 -2.33 2.65
C LEU A 40 -8.93 -1.43 3.76
N GLN A 41 -9.99 -0.66 3.52
CA GLN A 41 -10.70 0.09 4.57
C GLN A 41 -11.49 -0.84 5.51
N LYS A 42 -11.75 -2.08 5.10
CA LYS A 42 -12.42 -3.09 5.91
C LYS A 42 -11.37 -3.93 6.64
N ASN A 43 -11.77 -4.57 7.74
CA ASN A 43 -10.91 -5.48 8.50
C ASN A 43 -10.76 -6.85 7.79
N ILE A 44 -10.13 -6.85 6.61
CA ILE A 44 -9.88 -8.03 5.76
C ILE A 44 -8.37 -8.23 5.62
N SER A 45 -7.91 -9.48 5.73
CA SER A 45 -6.48 -9.77 5.59
C SER A 45 -5.96 -9.54 4.17
N LEU A 46 -4.71 -9.06 4.04
CA LEU A 46 -4.03 -8.89 2.74
C LEU A 46 -4.02 -10.19 1.93
N THR A 47 -3.85 -11.34 2.59
CA THR A 47 -3.87 -12.67 1.97
C THR A 47 -5.24 -12.97 1.36
N SER A 48 -6.33 -12.61 2.03
CA SER A 48 -7.69 -12.81 1.50
C SER A 48 -7.94 -11.94 0.27
N ILE A 49 -7.52 -10.68 0.30
CA ILE A 49 -7.63 -9.74 -0.83
C ILE A 49 -6.78 -10.24 -2.01
N ALA A 50 -5.53 -10.64 -1.74
CA ALA A 50 -4.62 -11.20 -2.73
C ALA A 50 -5.20 -12.42 -3.45
N LYS A 51 -5.79 -13.35 -2.68
CA LYS A 51 -6.48 -14.54 -3.22
C LYS A 51 -7.71 -14.16 -4.04
N ARG A 52 -8.55 -13.24 -3.58
CA ARG A 52 -9.76 -12.79 -4.28
C ARG A 52 -9.46 -12.18 -5.64
N TYR A 53 -8.43 -11.33 -5.72
CA TYR A 53 -8.07 -10.63 -6.95
C TYR A 53 -6.97 -11.32 -7.76
N ASN A 54 -6.51 -12.50 -7.33
CA ASN A 54 -5.43 -13.27 -7.96
C ASN A 54 -4.16 -12.42 -8.21
N ILE A 55 -3.75 -11.68 -7.19
CA ILE A 55 -2.50 -10.90 -7.20
C ILE A 55 -1.63 -11.31 -6.02
N SER A 56 -0.34 -10.96 -6.09
CA SER A 56 0.58 -11.29 -5.00
C SER A 56 0.31 -10.42 -3.75
N ILE A 57 0.51 -10.98 -2.57
CA ILE A 57 0.41 -10.25 -1.28
C ILE A 57 1.27 -8.97 -1.30
N PRO A 58 2.52 -8.96 -1.79
CA PRO A 58 3.31 -7.74 -1.91
C PRO A 58 2.68 -6.67 -2.81
N SER A 59 1.91 -7.07 -3.82
CA SER A 59 1.20 -6.10 -4.67
C SER A 59 0.08 -5.41 -3.91
N VAL A 60 -0.67 -6.15 -3.08
CA VAL A 60 -1.68 -5.57 -2.17
C VAL A 60 -1.01 -4.63 -1.16
N GLN A 61 0.10 -5.06 -0.55
CA GLN A 61 0.86 -4.23 0.39
C GLN A 61 1.28 -2.89 -0.25
N ARG A 62 1.85 -2.91 -1.46
CA ARG A 62 2.23 -1.67 -2.17
C ARG A 62 1.04 -0.75 -2.44
N ILE A 63 -0.13 -1.31 -2.74
CA ILE A 63 -1.36 -0.50 -2.91
C ILE A 63 -1.75 0.13 -1.57
N MET A 64 -1.68 -0.63 -0.47
CA MET A 64 -1.91 -0.12 0.88
C MET A 64 -0.95 1.01 1.23
N ASP A 65 0.36 0.80 1.05
CA ASP A 65 1.38 1.81 1.36
C ASP A 65 1.16 3.12 0.59
N ASN A 66 0.73 3.04 -0.68
CA ASN A 66 0.40 4.21 -1.48
C ASN A 66 -0.82 4.97 -0.94
N CYS A 67 -1.79 4.28 -0.31
CA CYS A 67 -2.95 4.92 0.32
C CYS A 67 -2.57 5.67 1.60
N TYR A 68 -1.53 5.23 2.31
CA TYR A 68 -1.04 5.82 3.56
C TYR A 68 0.22 6.67 3.38
N SER A 69 0.45 7.23 2.19
CA SER A 69 1.69 7.97 1.89
C SER A 69 1.93 9.20 2.78
N ASP A 70 0.87 9.74 3.38
CA ASP A 70 0.89 10.85 4.33
C ASP A 70 1.24 10.44 5.76
N PHE A 71 1.15 9.14 6.10
CA PHE A 71 1.58 8.62 7.39
C PHE A 71 3.11 8.49 7.44
N LYS A 72 3.78 9.62 7.64
CA LYS A 72 5.23 9.66 7.91
C LYS A 72 5.47 10.00 9.37
N VAL A 73 6.13 9.08 10.08
CA VAL A 73 6.67 9.33 11.41
C VAL A 73 7.66 10.50 11.33
N ASN A 74 7.32 11.62 11.95
CA ASN A 74 8.23 12.76 12.04
C ASN A 74 9.33 12.41 13.05
N LYS A 75 10.53 12.12 12.56
CA LYS A 75 11.70 11.80 13.40
C LYS A 75 12.52 13.01 13.83
N LYS A 76 12.15 14.22 13.38
CA LYS A 76 12.91 15.46 13.64
C LYS A 76 12.45 16.21 14.88
N HIS A 77 11.27 15.88 15.41
CA HIS A 77 10.65 16.58 16.52
C HIS A 77 10.10 15.57 17.52
N LEU A 78 10.39 15.80 18.80
CA LEU A 78 9.80 15.06 19.90
C LEU A 78 8.58 15.85 20.41
N PRO A 79 7.38 15.28 20.42
CA PRO A 79 6.18 15.94 20.95
C PRO A 79 6.36 16.40 22.40
N GLU A 80 5.67 17.48 22.77
CA GLU A 80 5.61 17.94 24.18
C GLU A 80 4.87 16.93 25.07
N ALA A 81 3.83 16.28 24.53
CA ALA A 81 3.07 15.25 25.19
C ALA A 81 2.85 14.04 24.26
N ILE A 82 3.13 12.84 24.77
CA ILE A 82 2.97 11.57 24.06
C ILE A 82 1.89 10.76 24.78
N CYS A 83 0.86 10.34 24.04
CA CYS A 83 -0.12 9.38 24.52
C CYS A 83 0.36 7.98 24.19
N ILE A 84 0.36 7.08 25.17
CA ILE A 84 0.78 5.68 25.02
C ILE A 84 -0.38 4.78 25.45
N ASP A 85 -0.69 3.78 24.64
CA ASP A 85 -1.64 2.72 24.98
C ASP A 85 -1.02 1.33 24.76
N GLU A 86 -1.30 0.40 25.67
CA GLU A 86 -0.71 -0.94 25.70
C GLU A 86 -1.75 -1.98 25.26
N PHE A 87 -1.35 -2.89 24.38
CA PHE A 87 -2.22 -3.96 23.89
C PHE A 87 -1.49 -5.30 23.79
N LYS A 88 -2.24 -6.38 23.95
CA LYS A 88 -1.71 -7.73 23.79
C LYS A 88 -1.59 -8.06 22.29
N SER A 89 -0.37 -8.34 21.83
CA SER A 89 -0.11 -8.68 20.44
C SER A 89 -0.58 -10.10 20.07
N VAL A 90 -0.34 -10.52 18.82
CA VAL A 90 -0.73 -11.85 18.34
C VAL A 90 -0.07 -12.98 19.14
N LYS A 91 -0.78 -14.09 19.28
CA LYS A 91 -0.48 -15.26 20.15
C LYS A 91 0.87 -15.97 19.90
N ASN A 92 1.64 -15.55 18.90
CA ASN A 92 2.88 -16.21 18.49
C ASN A 92 4.14 -15.63 19.14
N ILE A 93 4.00 -14.77 20.15
CA ILE A 93 5.11 -14.23 20.92
C ILE A 93 4.77 -14.38 22.40
N ASP A 94 5.52 -15.24 23.09
CA ASP A 94 5.30 -15.50 24.51
C ASP A 94 5.60 -14.21 25.31
N GLY A 95 4.61 -13.66 25.98
CA GLY A 95 4.75 -12.47 26.83
C GLY A 95 4.95 -11.12 26.11
N ALA A 96 4.87 -11.01 24.78
CA ALA A 96 5.09 -9.72 24.12
C ALA A 96 3.83 -8.86 24.06
N MET A 97 3.70 -7.99 25.06
CA MET A 97 2.85 -6.81 24.97
C MET A 97 3.44 -5.85 23.92
N SER A 98 2.56 -5.17 23.19
CA SER A 98 2.92 -4.13 22.24
C SER A 98 2.28 -2.82 22.70
N PHE A 99 2.84 -1.69 22.30
CA PHE A 99 2.24 -0.39 22.59
C PHE A 99 2.12 0.43 21.32
N VAL A 100 1.08 1.25 21.26
CA VAL A 100 0.92 2.31 20.27
C VAL A 100 1.19 3.63 20.98
N PHE A 101 1.89 4.54 20.31
CA PHE A 101 2.06 5.90 20.81
C PHE A 101 1.70 6.91 19.72
N VAL A 102 1.14 8.03 20.15
CA VAL A 102 0.76 9.15 19.29
C VAL A 102 1.14 10.47 19.94
N ASP A 103 1.44 11.46 19.12
CA ASP A 103 1.57 12.85 19.54
C ASP A 103 0.20 13.37 19.96
N TYR A 104 0.06 13.90 21.17
CA TYR A 104 -1.21 14.41 21.68
C TYR A 104 -1.81 15.52 20.78
N GLN A 105 -0.97 16.27 20.07
CA GLN A 105 -1.40 17.40 19.24
C GLN A 105 -1.88 16.98 17.83
N LYS A 106 -1.88 15.69 17.49
CA LYS A 106 -2.21 15.15 16.16
C LYS A 106 -3.44 14.26 16.11
#